data_AF-A0A9P5LRK3-F1
#
_entry.id   AF-A0A9P5LRK3-F1
#
_cell.length_a   1.000
_cell.length_b   1.000
_cell.length_c   1.000
_cell.angle_alpha   90.00
_cell.angle_beta   90.00
_cell.angle_gamma   90.00
#
_symmetry.space_group_name_H-M   'P 1'
#
loop_
_entity.id
_entity.type
_entity.pdbx_description
1 polymer ?
#
loop_
_entity_poly.entity_id
_entity_poly.type
_entity_poly.pdbx_seq_one_letter_code
_entity_poly.pdbx_strand_id
1 'polypeptide(L)'
;MGELQAPLLNHVLQRSYSLKSLKKVEKFGSVVVGTGPAGLAVVGNLLEQKKGPVLWVGDAQRSGGGRLDRAYRAVPSNTKVKFFSMYADALEPFKQITSEAVTPNAYSVLQDLDQEKTCHIAEAADLGLMLGAGLLKTEGVFGVNNGTVESASWSESTGWKVKFSASGSKTRSVSSDLLFLCTGSHPSWNSLELDQSSKRIPSIGLDRCLKPSLLRQSIRFAAKKNPDPTQRTTIAVIGASHSAILVLRNLYNLANSPDQEFKNLRIKWFTRHELRYAEERDGWIKRDNTGLKGEVATWAKENLEADTLPTSDVSKSLEKVKTSTETEKDDYEKHLPGCHCVVQAIGFTKNKLPTIERDGTPLEITYNHETSEFVDAEGKTIRGLYGAGIAFPEKVVDPEGTTEYAVGLWKFMKYLKRVAPTWTA
;
A
#
# COMPACT_ATOMS: atom_id res chain seq x y z
N MET A 1 -2.66 35.00 2.03
CA MET A 1 -2.95 35.26 0.59
C MET A 1 -2.51 34.03 -0.18
N GLY A 2 -3.36 33.22 -0.80
CA GLY A 2 -4.82 33.14 -0.81
C GLY A 2 -5.24 31.67 -0.73
N GLU A 3 -6.35 31.42 -0.05
CA GLU A 3 -6.99 30.11 0.04
C GLU A 3 -7.42 29.68 -1.36
N LEU A 4 -6.84 28.58 -1.85
CA LEU A 4 -7.38 27.86 -2.99
C LEU A 4 -8.72 27.27 -2.56
N GLN A 5 -9.77 27.98 -2.94
CA GLN A 5 -11.15 27.61 -2.70
C GLN A 5 -11.39 26.17 -3.17
N ALA A 6 -12.15 25.43 -2.38
CA ALA A 6 -12.61 24.09 -2.66
C ALA A 6 -14.08 24.02 -3.13
N PRO A 7 -14.53 24.62 -4.26
CA PRO A 7 -15.89 24.40 -4.76
C PRO A 7 -16.00 23.27 -5.78
N LEU A 8 -14.88 22.81 -6.37
CA LEU A 8 -14.90 21.81 -7.46
C LEU A 8 -15.19 20.37 -6.98
N LEU A 9 -14.99 20.06 -5.69
CA LEU A 9 -15.33 18.73 -5.17
C LEU A 9 -16.85 18.50 -5.05
N ASN A 10 -17.65 19.53 -4.72
CA ASN A 10 -19.05 19.32 -4.36
C ASN A 10 -19.99 19.12 -5.56
N HIS A 11 -19.72 19.73 -6.71
CA HIS A 11 -20.57 19.57 -7.90
C HIS A 11 -20.25 18.31 -8.74
N VAL A 12 -19.02 17.77 -8.59
CA VAL A 12 -18.57 16.54 -9.27
C VAL A 12 -19.17 15.28 -8.61
N LEU A 13 -19.65 15.39 -7.36
CA LEU A 13 -20.13 14.28 -6.54
C LEU A 13 -21.51 13.69 -6.89
N GLN A 14 -22.29 14.29 -7.80
CA GLN A 14 -23.67 13.83 -8.05
C GLN A 14 -23.92 13.06 -9.36
N ARG A 15 -23.07 13.17 -10.40
CA ARG A 15 -23.39 12.59 -11.72
C ARG A 15 -22.88 11.17 -11.97
N SER A 16 -21.81 10.69 -11.31
CA SER A 16 -21.19 9.38 -11.62
C SER A 16 -21.30 8.32 -10.51
N TYR A 17 -21.83 8.66 -9.33
CA TYR A 17 -21.91 7.73 -8.18
C TYR A 17 -23.29 7.14 -7.94
N SER A 18 -24.27 7.48 -8.79
CA SER A 18 -25.63 7.04 -8.55
C SER A 18 -25.76 5.56 -8.89
N LEU A 19 -26.01 4.76 -7.86
CA LEU A 19 -26.51 3.39 -7.94
C LEU A 19 -27.71 3.19 -8.90
N LYS A 20 -28.31 4.28 -9.40
CA LYS A 20 -29.32 4.31 -10.47
C LYS A 20 -28.75 3.99 -11.86
N SER A 21 -27.51 4.37 -12.19
CA SER A 21 -26.90 4.03 -13.50
C SER A 21 -26.58 2.55 -13.61
N LEU A 22 -26.19 1.92 -12.49
CA LEU A 22 -25.98 0.46 -12.38
C LEU A 22 -27.23 -0.37 -12.68
N LYS A 23 -28.44 0.17 -12.46
CA LYS A 23 -29.69 -0.56 -12.75
C LYS A 23 -29.89 -0.84 -14.24
N LYS A 24 -29.15 -0.16 -15.13
CA LYS A 24 -29.26 -0.34 -16.59
C LYS A 24 -28.29 -1.38 -17.14
N VAL A 25 -27.34 -1.89 -16.35
CA VAL A 25 -26.31 -2.82 -16.80
C VAL A 25 -26.50 -4.16 -16.09
N GLU A 26 -27.00 -5.15 -16.82
CA GLU A 26 -27.24 -6.49 -16.28
C GLU A 26 -25.95 -7.34 -16.25
N LYS A 27 -25.03 -7.10 -17.18
CA LYS A 27 -23.75 -7.81 -17.31
C LYS A 27 -22.60 -6.86 -17.61
N PHE A 28 -21.49 -7.01 -16.90
CA PHE A 28 -20.24 -6.26 -17.10
C PHE A 28 -19.22 -7.08 -17.90
N GLY A 29 -18.39 -6.42 -18.69
CA GLY A 29 -17.21 -7.08 -19.26
C GLY A 29 -16.18 -7.39 -18.17
N SER A 30 -16.10 -6.57 -17.13
CA SER A 30 -15.15 -6.77 -16.03
C SER A 30 -15.62 -6.19 -14.71
N VAL A 31 -15.29 -6.87 -13.61
CA VAL A 31 -15.38 -6.34 -12.24
C VAL A 31 -13.97 -6.23 -11.67
N VAL A 32 -13.62 -5.05 -11.15
CA VAL A 32 -12.33 -4.78 -10.49
C VAL A 32 -12.57 -4.50 -9.02
N VAL A 33 -11.97 -5.31 -8.15
CA VAL A 33 -12.09 -5.21 -6.70
C VAL A 33 -10.87 -4.51 -6.12
N GLY A 34 -11.05 -3.29 -5.64
CA GLY A 34 -9.98 -2.48 -5.06
C GLY A 34 -9.62 -1.28 -5.94
N THR A 35 -9.64 -0.10 -5.31
CA THR A 35 -9.51 1.22 -5.92
C THR A 35 -8.14 1.85 -5.64
N GLY A 36 -7.13 1.03 -5.36
CA GLY A 36 -5.74 1.48 -5.24
C GLY A 36 -5.03 1.62 -6.60
N PRO A 37 -3.73 1.94 -6.61
CA PRO A 37 -2.97 2.13 -7.85
C PRO A 37 -2.92 0.90 -8.78
N ALA A 38 -2.96 -0.32 -8.23
CA ALA A 38 -3.05 -1.52 -9.06
C ALA A 38 -4.40 -1.64 -9.76
N GLY A 39 -5.50 -1.39 -9.04
CA GLY A 39 -6.85 -1.38 -9.62
C GLY A 39 -7.00 -0.28 -10.67
N LEU A 40 -6.40 0.90 -10.44
CA LEU A 40 -6.34 1.98 -11.42
C LEU A 40 -5.67 1.53 -12.73
N ALA A 41 -4.51 0.87 -12.62
CA ALA A 41 -3.80 0.35 -13.79
C ALA A 41 -4.59 -0.77 -14.50
N VAL A 42 -5.27 -1.64 -13.77
CA VAL A 42 -6.16 -2.67 -14.35
C VAL A 42 -7.29 -2.02 -15.14
N VAL A 43 -8.01 -1.05 -14.57
CA VAL A 43 -9.11 -0.36 -15.28
C VAL A 43 -8.60 0.33 -16.55
N GLY A 44 -7.46 1.02 -16.49
CA GLY A 44 -6.88 1.64 -17.68
C GLY A 44 -6.51 0.62 -18.77
N ASN A 45 -5.92 -0.53 -18.41
CA ASN A 45 -5.61 -1.61 -19.36
C ASN A 45 -6.87 -2.26 -19.95
N LEU A 46 -7.93 -2.40 -19.16
CA LEU A 46 -9.22 -2.92 -19.64
C LEU A 46 -9.86 -1.99 -20.67
N LEU A 47 -9.73 -0.68 -20.49
CA LEU A 47 -10.21 0.32 -21.45
C LEU A 47 -9.42 0.28 -22.77
N GLU A 48 -8.09 0.19 -22.74
CA GLU A 48 -7.28 0.01 -23.96
C GLU A 48 -7.68 -1.24 -24.75
N GLN A 49 -7.99 -2.32 -24.03
CA GLN A 49 -8.43 -3.58 -24.62
C GLN A 49 -9.92 -3.65 -24.93
N LYS A 50 -10.67 -2.58 -24.67
CA LYS A 50 -12.13 -2.50 -24.90
C LYS A 50 -12.92 -3.60 -24.18
N LYS A 51 -12.48 -4.01 -22.99
CA LYS A 51 -13.13 -5.06 -22.15
C LYS A 51 -14.18 -4.49 -21.20
N GLY A 52 -14.90 -3.45 -21.65
CA GLY A 52 -15.97 -2.80 -20.90
C GLY A 52 -17.35 -3.48 -21.09
N PRO A 53 -18.38 -3.05 -20.34
CA PRO A 53 -18.31 -2.05 -19.28
C PRO A 53 -17.59 -2.59 -18.03
N VAL A 54 -16.97 -1.69 -17.25
CA VAL A 54 -16.16 -2.02 -16.06
C VAL A 54 -16.88 -1.56 -14.79
N LEU A 55 -17.11 -2.49 -13.86
CA LEU A 55 -17.54 -2.17 -12.50
C LEU A 55 -16.33 -2.12 -11.57
N TRP A 56 -16.05 -0.97 -10.98
CA TRP A 56 -14.92 -0.76 -10.09
C TRP A 56 -15.39 -0.61 -8.64
N VAL A 57 -15.16 -1.65 -7.83
CA VAL A 57 -15.68 -1.76 -6.46
C VAL A 57 -14.61 -1.39 -5.43
N GLY A 58 -14.88 -0.38 -4.59
CA GLY A 58 -13.98 0.03 -3.51
C GLY A 58 -14.36 1.39 -2.96
N ASP A 59 -13.40 2.29 -2.71
CA ASP A 59 -13.67 3.71 -2.48
C ASP A 59 -13.57 4.49 -3.79
N ALA A 60 -14.67 4.54 -4.55
CA ALA A 60 -14.72 5.25 -5.82
C ALA A 60 -14.44 6.76 -5.70
N GLN A 61 -14.67 7.39 -4.53
CA GLN A 61 -14.33 8.80 -4.34
C GLN A 61 -12.82 9.04 -4.24
N ARG A 62 -12.05 7.99 -3.90
CA ARG A 62 -10.59 8.03 -3.76
C ARG A 62 -9.89 7.03 -4.69
N SER A 63 -10.51 6.74 -5.84
CA SER A 63 -9.95 5.85 -6.85
C SER A 63 -8.52 6.25 -7.24
N GLY A 64 -7.63 5.27 -7.27
CA GLY A 64 -6.20 5.42 -7.55
C GLY A 64 -5.33 5.72 -6.32
N GLY A 65 -5.90 6.21 -5.21
CA GLY A 65 -5.13 6.59 -4.03
C GLY A 65 -4.80 5.41 -3.09
N GLY A 66 -5.75 4.51 -2.86
CA GLY A 66 -5.57 3.35 -1.98
C GLY A 66 -5.00 3.69 -0.59
N ARG A 67 -4.11 2.84 -0.06
CA ARG A 67 -3.45 3.11 1.23
C ARG A 67 -2.38 4.22 1.15
N LEU A 68 -1.80 4.47 -0.03
CA LEU A 68 -0.82 5.54 -0.24
C LEU A 68 -1.41 6.89 0.18
N ASP A 69 -2.60 7.17 -0.33
CA ASP A 69 -3.35 8.37 -0.05
C ASP A 69 -3.95 8.40 1.37
N ARG A 70 -4.47 7.26 1.86
CA ARG A 70 -5.12 7.21 3.18
C ARG A 70 -4.15 7.30 4.36
N ALA A 71 -2.96 6.72 4.24
CA ALA A 71 -2.05 6.54 5.38
C ALA A 71 -0.65 7.12 5.15
N TYR A 72 -0.16 7.20 3.91
CA TYR A 72 1.28 7.38 3.65
C TYR A 72 1.65 8.70 2.99
N ARG A 73 0.75 9.67 2.85
CA ARG A 73 1.07 10.96 2.19
C ARG A 73 2.32 11.67 2.74
N ALA A 74 2.58 11.58 4.04
CA ALA A 74 3.75 12.19 4.69
C ALA A 74 5.04 11.36 4.59
N VAL A 75 4.98 10.18 3.98
CA VAL A 75 6.13 9.29 3.84
C VAL A 75 6.97 9.73 2.64
N PRO A 76 8.30 9.88 2.79
CA PRO A 76 9.18 10.01 1.64
C PRO A 76 9.15 8.70 0.83
N SER A 77 8.92 8.81 -0.47
CA SER A 77 8.93 7.68 -1.38
C SER A 77 10.33 7.07 -1.48
N ASN A 78 10.39 5.77 -1.70
CA ASN A 78 11.60 5.06 -2.11
C ASN A 78 11.72 4.90 -3.64
N THR A 79 10.83 5.56 -4.38
CA THR A 79 10.70 5.50 -5.84
C THR A 79 11.07 6.86 -6.44
N LYS A 80 11.92 6.87 -7.48
CA LYS A 80 12.27 8.07 -8.23
C LYS A 80 11.04 8.67 -8.93
N VAL A 81 10.97 10.00 -9.00
CA VAL A 81 9.83 10.74 -9.56
C VAL A 81 9.48 10.27 -10.97
N LYS A 82 10.47 10.03 -11.84
CA LYS A 82 10.25 9.58 -13.23
C LYS A 82 9.34 8.36 -13.35
N PHE A 83 9.38 7.44 -12.40
CA PHE A 83 8.56 6.23 -12.44
C PHE A 83 7.07 6.52 -12.19
N PHE A 84 6.73 7.62 -11.52
CA PHE A 84 5.34 8.07 -11.42
C PHE A 84 4.87 8.72 -12.72
N SER A 85 5.71 9.52 -13.38
CA SER A 85 5.43 10.07 -14.71
C SER A 85 5.22 8.95 -15.74
N MET A 86 6.13 7.98 -15.79
CA MET A 86 6.01 6.79 -16.66
C MET A 86 4.75 5.98 -16.40
N TYR A 87 4.28 5.91 -15.15
CA TYR A 87 3.01 5.25 -14.81
C TYR A 87 1.80 5.96 -15.45
N ALA A 88 1.78 7.31 -15.43
CA ALA A 88 0.73 8.09 -16.08
C ALA A 88 0.80 7.99 -17.61
N ASP A 89 2.01 7.91 -18.18
CA ASP A 89 2.23 7.87 -19.62
C ASP A 89 2.08 6.47 -20.23
N ALA A 90 1.79 5.45 -19.43
CA ALA A 90 1.79 4.06 -19.88
C ALA A 90 0.53 3.65 -20.66
N LEU A 91 -0.56 4.38 -20.46
CA LEU A 91 -1.89 4.01 -20.94
C LEU A 91 -2.57 5.19 -21.64
N GLU A 92 -3.20 4.92 -22.78
CA GLU A 92 -3.88 5.96 -23.57
C GLU A 92 -5.00 6.67 -22.78
N PRO A 93 -5.88 5.98 -22.01
CA PRO A 93 -6.84 6.66 -21.15
C PRO A 93 -6.20 7.61 -20.13
N PHE A 94 -5.00 7.31 -19.64
CA PHE A 94 -4.31 8.17 -18.67
C PHE A 94 -3.74 9.41 -19.35
N LYS A 95 -3.13 9.26 -20.53
CA LYS A 95 -2.64 10.38 -21.34
C LYS A 95 -3.76 11.33 -21.75
N GLN A 96 -4.93 10.80 -22.10
CA GLN A 96 -6.09 11.63 -22.38
C GLN A 96 -6.47 12.47 -21.15
N ILE A 97 -6.54 11.85 -19.96
CA ILE A 97 -6.85 12.56 -18.71
C ILE A 97 -5.80 13.63 -18.39
N THR A 98 -4.51 13.35 -18.55
CA THR A 98 -3.45 14.31 -18.24
C THR A 98 -3.39 15.47 -19.24
N SER A 99 -3.66 15.21 -20.52
CA SER A 99 -3.66 16.25 -21.57
C SER A 99 -4.88 17.18 -21.52
N GLU A 100 -6.05 16.68 -21.12
CA GLU A 100 -7.28 17.47 -20.97
C GLU A 100 -7.36 18.25 -19.64
N ALA A 101 -6.49 17.92 -18.67
CA ALA A 101 -6.52 18.54 -17.35
C ALA A 101 -5.90 19.94 -17.33
N VAL A 102 -6.61 20.90 -16.73
CA VAL A 102 -6.11 22.26 -16.51
C VAL A 102 -4.82 22.22 -15.68
N THR A 103 -3.81 22.98 -16.10
CA THR A 103 -2.52 23.10 -15.40
C THR A 103 -2.48 24.35 -14.50
N PRO A 104 -1.80 24.29 -13.33
CA PRO A 104 -1.07 23.14 -12.80
C PRO A 104 -1.99 22.03 -12.27
N ASN A 105 -1.59 20.78 -12.46
CA ASN A 105 -2.28 19.59 -11.95
C ASN A 105 -1.27 18.59 -11.35
N ALA A 106 -1.76 17.48 -10.80
CA ALA A 106 -0.91 16.50 -10.11
C ALA A 106 0.18 15.90 -11.03
N TYR A 107 -0.11 15.73 -12.33
CA TYR A 107 0.86 15.25 -13.30
C TYR A 107 1.91 16.32 -13.63
N SER A 108 1.50 17.57 -13.92
CA SER A 108 2.46 18.65 -14.20
C SER A 108 3.36 18.96 -13.00
N VAL A 109 2.82 18.88 -11.77
CA VAL A 109 3.62 19.02 -10.54
C VAL A 109 4.70 17.93 -10.46
N LEU A 110 4.38 16.68 -10.80
CA LEU A 110 5.39 15.60 -10.86
C LEU A 110 6.43 15.83 -11.96
N GLN A 111 6.04 16.40 -13.10
CA GLN A 111 6.97 16.73 -14.18
C GLN A 111 7.97 17.83 -13.79
N ASP A 112 7.54 18.80 -12.98
CA ASP A 112 8.37 19.91 -12.51
C ASP A 112 9.39 19.50 -11.42
N LEU A 113 9.22 18.32 -10.80
CA LEU A 113 10.16 17.79 -9.82
C LEU A 113 11.41 17.18 -10.49
N ASP A 114 12.49 17.07 -9.72
CA ASP A 114 13.72 16.39 -10.14
C ASP A 114 13.45 14.89 -10.39
N GLN A 115 13.49 14.50 -11.66
CA GLN A 115 13.11 13.17 -12.13
C GLN A 115 14.00 12.04 -11.58
N GLU A 116 15.24 12.35 -11.15
CA GLU A 116 16.19 11.39 -10.59
C GLU A 116 16.15 11.32 -9.06
N LYS A 117 15.40 12.20 -8.41
CA LYS A 117 15.17 12.17 -6.96
C LYS A 117 13.86 11.49 -6.60
N THR A 118 13.69 11.23 -5.31
CA THR A 118 12.41 10.79 -4.72
C THR A 118 11.56 11.99 -4.34
N CYS A 119 10.24 11.81 -4.25
CA CYS A 119 9.29 12.79 -3.70
C CYS A 119 8.57 12.22 -2.46
N HIS A 120 7.61 12.93 -1.88
CA HIS A 120 6.72 12.31 -0.91
C HIS A 120 5.73 11.37 -1.62
N ILE A 121 5.08 10.50 -0.87
CA ILE A 121 3.99 9.67 -1.43
C ILE A 121 2.74 10.52 -1.72
N ALA A 122 2.64 11.73 -1.15
CA ALA A 122 1.57 12.68 -1.46
C ALA A 122 1.46 12.96 -2.96
N GLU A 123 2.56 13.21 -3.66
CA GLU A 123 2.53 13.55 -5.08
C GLU A 123 2.06 12.35 -5.93
N ALA A 124 2.53 11.14 -5.61
CA ALA A 124 2.06 9.92 -6.26
C ALA A 124 0.59 9.60 -5.97
N ALA A 125 0.13 9.89 -4.74
CA ALA A 125 -1.27 9.75 -4.34
C ALA A 125 -2.16 10.74 -5.12
N ASP A 126 -1.74 11.98 -5.28
CA ASP A 126 -2.51 12.99 -6.03
C ASP A 126 -2.60 12.66 -7.51
N LEU A 127 -1.52 12.15 -8.11
CA LEU A 127 -1.56 11.60 -9.47
C LEU A 127 -2.59 10.47 -9.58
N GLY A 128 -2.54 9.50 -8.66
CA GLY A 128 -3.49 8.39 -8.64
C GLY A 128 -4.94 8.86 -8.52
N LEU A 129 -5.22 9.80 -7.62
CA LEU A 129 -6.56 10.39 -7.43
C LEU A 129 -7.04 11.14 -8.68
N MET A 130 -6.17 11.93 -9.31
CA MET A 130 -6.49 12.65 -10.55
C MET A 130 -6.85 11.67 -11.68
N LEU A 131 -6.03 10.66 -11.91
CA LEU A 131 -6.27 9.63 -12.93
C LEU A 131 -7.54 8.84 -12.63
N GLY A 132 -7.75 8.42 -11.38
CA GLY A 132 -8.94 7.69 -10.97
C GLY A 132 -10.23 8.49 -11.16
N ALA A 133 -10.21 9.79 -10.82
CA ALA A 133 -11.33 10.68 -11.05
C ALA A 133 -11.62 10.90 -12.55
N GLY A 134 -10.57 10.93 -13.38
CA GLY A 134 -10.71 10.98 -14.84
C GLY A 134 -11.36 9.72 -15.41
N LEU A 135 -10.90 8.53 -15.02
CA LEU A 135 -11.47 7.26 -15.51
C LEU A 135 -12.94 7.08 -15.14
N LEU A 136 -13.35 7.56 -13.96
CA LEU A 136 -14.76 7.50 -13.55
C LEU A 136 -15.69 8.42 -14.37
N LYS A 137 -15.12 9.34 -15.18
CA LYS A 137 -15.87 10.14 -16.16
C LYS A 137 -15.91 9.48 -17.53
N THR A 138 -15.08 8.48 -17.78
CA THR A 138 -15.07 7.72 -19.03
C THR A 138 -16.33 6.87 -19.16
N GLU A 139 -16.94 6.89 -20.34
CA GLU A 139 -18.10 6.05 -20.63
C GLU A 139 -17.78 4.58 -20.41
N GLY A 140 -18.72 3.85 -19.81
CA GLY A 140 -18.55 2.42 -19.52
C GLY A 140 -17.78 2.09 -18.24
N VAL A 141 -17.33 3.08 -17.46
CA VAL A 141 -16.71 2.87 -16.13
C VAL A 141 -17.69 3.25 -15.03
N PHE A 142 -17.92 2.31 -14.09
CA PHE A 142 -18.89 2.48 -13.01
C PHE A 142 -18.20 2.29 -11.67
N GLY A 143 -18.14 3.34 -10.85
CA GLY A 143 -17.57 3.28 -9.50
C GLY A 143 -18.60 2.91 -8.44
N VAL A 144 -18.26 1.99 -7.54
CA VAL A 144 -19.02 1.75 -6.30
C VAL A 144 -18.25 2.40 -5.15
N ASN A 145 -18.90 3.33 -4.44
CA ASN A 145 -18.29 4.01 -3.30
C ASN A 145 -18.43 3.19 -2.01
N ASN A 146 -17.36 3.12 -1.23
CA ASN A 146 -17.24 2.26 -0.04
C ASN A 146 -17.81 0.85 -0.26
N GLY A 147 -17.48 0.27 -1.41
CA GLY A 147 -17.90 -1.05 -1.85
C GLY A 147 -17.03 -2.16 -1.28
N THR A 148 -17.65 -3.24 -0.83
CA THR A 148 -16.99 -4.48 -0.42
C THR A 148 -17.58 -5.63 -1.21
N VAL A 149 -16.72 -6.43 -1.84
CA VAL A 149 -17.15 -7.71 -2.44
C VAL A 149 -17.12 -8.77 -1.36
N GLU A 150 -18.25 -9.45 -1.18
CA GLU A 150 -18.44 -10.50 -0.18
C GLU A 150 -18.08 -11.87 -0.76
N SER A 151 -18.58 -12.14 -1.96
CA SER A 151 -18.29 -13.37 -2.70
C SER A 151 -18.37 -13.17 -4.21
N ALA A 152 -17.77 -14.08 -4.96
CA ALA A 152 -17.92 -14.19 -6.40
C ALA A 152 -17.96 -15.68 -6.80
N SER A 153 -19.00 -16.07 -7.52
CA SER A 153 -19.24 -17.46 -7.93
C SER A 153 -19.17 -17.57 -9.44
N TRP A 154 -18.33 -18.44 -9.97
CA TRP A 154 -18.19 -18.66 -11.40
C TRP A 154 -18.99 -19.89 -11.85
N SER A 155 -19.64 -19.80 -13.01
CA SER A 155 -20.23 -20.94 -13.73
C SER A 155 -19.99 -20.82 -15.24
N GLU A 156 -19.96 -21.97 -15.94
CA GLU A 156 -19.84 -22.00 -17.41
C GLU A 156 -21.00 -21.25 -18.12
N SER A 157 -22.19 -21.27 -17.52
CA SER A 157 -23.40 -20.69 -18.11
C SER A 157 -23.53 -19.18 -17.93
N THR A 158 -22.96 -18.61 -16.87
CA THR A 158 -23.20 -17.20 -16.50
C THR A 158 -21.94 -16.37 -16.29
N GLY A 159 -20.75 -16.99 -16.38
CA GLY A 159 -19.49 -16.35 -16.01
C GLY A 159 -19.45 -16.08 -14.50
N TRP A 160 -18.85 -14.97 -14.12
CA TRP A 160 -18.80 -14.53 -12.72
C TRP A 160 -20.12 -13.91 -12.30
N LYS A 161 -20.64 -14.35 -11.16
CA LYS A 161 -21.68 -13.67 -10.40
C LYS A 161 -21.06 -13.06 -9.15
N VAL A 162 -20.91 -11.74 -9.13
CA VAL A 162 -20.22 -11.01 -8.05
C VAL A 162 -21.24 -10.41 -7.10
N LYS A 163 -21.10 -10.69 -5.81
CA LYS A 163 -21.95 -10.18 -4.73
C LYS A 163 -21.20 -9.12 -3.93
N PHE A 164 -21.76 -7.91 -3.86
CA PHE A 164 -21.13 -6.78 -3.20
C PHE A 164 -22.13 -5.89 -2.46
N SER A 165 -21.65 -5.23 -1.42
CA SER A 165 -22.39 -4.20 -0.69
C SER A 165 -21.68 -2.85 -0.83
N ALA A 166 -22.44 -1.77 -0.76
CA ALA A 166 -21.93 -0.42 -0.58
C ALA A 166 -22.33 0.05 0.81
N SER A 167 -21.52 0.88 1.48
CA SER A 167 -21.80 1.35 2.84
C SER A 167 -23.25 1.86 2.98
N GLY A 168 -23.99 1.31 3.95
CA GLY A 168 -25.39 1.66 4.22
C GLY A 168 -26.42 1.16 3.20
N SER A 169 -26.03 0.33 2.22
CA SER A 169 -26.91 -0.20 1.17
C SER A 169 -27.12 -1.71 1.28
N LYS A 170 -28.26 -2.19 0.77
CA LYS A 170 -28.51 -3.63 0.58
C LYS A 170 -27.47 -4.24 -0.36
N THR A 171 -27.09 -5.48 -0.07
CA THR A 171 -26.23 -6.29 -0.94
C THR A 171 -26.85 -6.47 -2.33
N ARG A 172 -26.00 -6.45 -3.36
CA ARG A 172 -26.36 -6.56 -4.77
C ARG A 172 -25.55 -7.66 -5.43
N SER A 173 -26.01 -8.08 -6.60
CA SER A 173 -25.29 -9.02 -7.45
C SER A 173 -25.30 -8.53 -8.89
N VAL A 174 -24.18 -8.73 -9.58
CA VAL A 174 -24.00 -8.46 -11.01
C VAL A 174 -23.30 -9.63 -11.66
N SER A 175 -23.50 -9.82 -12.96
CA SER A 175 -22.71 -10.77 -13.75
C SER A 175 -21.52 -10.08 -14.42
N SER A 176 -20.42 -10.81 -14.60
CA SER A 176 -19.28 -10.34 -15.38
C SER A 176 -18.52 -11.46 -16.09
N ASP A 177 -17.83 -11.10 -17.17
CA ASP A 177 -16.93 -12.03 -17.87
C ASP A 177 -15.59 -12.18 -17.15
N LEU A 178 -15.06 -11.08 -16.62
CA LEU A 178 -13.78 -11.03 -15.90
C LEU A 178 -13.93 -10.52 -14.47
N LEU A 179 -13.07 -11.00 -13.57
CA LEU A 179 -12.96 -10.57 -12.19
C LEU A 179 -11.48 -10.32 -11.82
N PHE A 180 -11.19 -9.13 -11.30
CA PHE A 180 -9.86 -8.72 -10.89
C PHE A 180 -9.79 -8.45 -9.39
N LEU A 181 -8.89 -9.14 -8.69
CA LEU A 181 -8.60 -8.92 -7.28
C LEU A 181 -7.41 -7.96 -7.13
N CYS A 182 -7.69 -6.71 -6.79
CA CYS A 182 -6.71 -5.65 -6.50
C CYS A 182 -6.82 -5.21 -5.03
N THR A 183 -7.01 -6.17 -4.13
CA THR A 183 -7.50 -5.98 -2.74
C THR A 183 -6.49 -5.31 -1.82
N GLY A 184 -5.20 -5.25 -2.20
CA GLY A 184 -4.14 -4.63 -1.42
C GLY A 184 -3.81 -5.37 -0.13
N SER A 185 -3.08 -4.70 0.75
CA SER A 185 -2.57 -5.27 2.01
C SER A 185 -2.71 -4.31 3.19
N HIS A 186 -2.36 -4.80 4.38
CA HIS A 186 -2.23 -4.05 5.62
C HIS A 186 -0.90 -4.40 6.31
N PRO A 187 -0.34 -3.51 7.14
CA PRO A 187 0.84 -3.83 7.94
C PRO A 187 0.65 -5.14 8.70
N SER A 188 1.62 -6.04 8.59
CA SER A 188 1.59 -7.32 9.28
C SER A 188 1.67 -7.10 10.79
N TRP A 189 0.99 -7.97 11.53
CA TRP A 189 1.00 -7.99 12.98
C TRP A 189 1.11 -9.43 13.47
N ASN A 190 2.08 -9.71 14.33
CA ASN A 190 2.23 -11.00 15.00
C ASN A 190 1.92 -10.83 16.50
N SER A 191 0.70 -11.23 16.90
CA SER A 191 0.28 -11.17 18.30
C SER A 191 0.83 -12.31 19.14
N LEU A 192 1.10 -13.48 18.54
CA LEU A 192 1.42 -14.72 19.25
C LEU A 192 2.76 -14.66 19.99
N GLU A 193 3.74 -13.92 19.46
CA GLU A 193 5.04 -13.69 20.11
C GLU A 193 4.97 -12.60 21.19
N LEU A 194 4.04 -11.65 21.06
CA LEU A 194 3.89 -10.54 22.01
C LEU A 194 2.99 -10.91 23.21
N ASP A 195 2.00 -11.78 23.01
CA ASP A 195 1.05 -12.22 24.05
C ASP A 195 1.66 -13.23 25.03
N GLN A 196 2.77 -13.91 24.69
CA GLN A 196 3.49 -14.82 25.61
C GLN A 196 4.36 -14.07 26.64
N SER A 197 4.73 -12.82 26.36
CA SER A 197 5.33 -11.94 27.37
C SER A 197 4.24 -11.51 28.36
N SER A 198 4.44 -11.77 29.66
CA SER A 198 3.43 -11.69 30.74
C SER A 198 2.80 -10.30 31.00
N LYS A 199 2.99 -9.34 30.10
CA LYS A 199 2.26 -8.07 30.03
C LYS A 199 1.97 -7.77 28.56
N ARG A 200 0.70 -7.74 28.17
CA ARG A 200 0.27 -7.34 26.83
C ARG A 200 0.68 -5.90 26.54
N ILE A 201 1.78 -5.71 25.81
CA ILE A 201 2.27 -4.39 25.43
C ILE A 201 1.37 -3.82 24.33
N PRO A 202 0.83 -2.60 24.49
CA PRO A 202 -0.06 -2.03 23.49
C PRO A 202 0.70 -1.71 22.19
N SER A 203 0.04 -1.92 21.06
CA SER A 203 0.54 -1.54 19.74
C SER A 203 0.11 -0.11 19.37
N ILE A 204 1.01 0.67 18.76
CA ILE A 204 0.62 1.93 18.12
C ILE A 204 0.11 1.71 16.68
N GLY A 205 0.57 0.65 16.01
CA GLY A 205 0.32 0.39 14.60
C GLY A 205 1.21 1.22 13.66
N LEU A 206 1.68 0.58 12.59
CA LEU A 206 2.66 1.17 11.66
C LEU A 206 2.16 2.46 11.00
N ASP A 207 0.93 2.47 10.49
CA ASP A 207 0.36 3.62 9.76
C ASP A 207 0.35 4.91 10.58
N ARG A 208 0.09 4.81 11.89
CA ARG A 208 0.14 5.96 12.79
C ARG A 208 1.56 6.47 13.00
N CYS A 209 2.55 5.56 13.02
CA CYS A 209 3.95 5.91 13.24
C CYS A 209 4.62 6.55 12.02
N LEU A 210 4.11 6.25 10.82
CA LEU A 210 4.58 6.85 9.57
C LEU A 210 4.03 8.26 9.33
N LYS A 211 3.02 8.70 10.09
CA LYS A 211 2.43 10.04 9.99
C LYS A 211 2.77 10.87 11.23
N PRO A 212 3.72 11.84 11.16
CA PRO A 212 4.19 12.58 12.33
C PRO A 212 3.09 13.18 13.21
N SER A 213 2.02 13.70 12.59
CA SER A 213 0.87 14.27 13.31
C SER A 213 0.09 13.24 14.15
N LEU A 214 -0.03 12.00 13.68
CA LEU A 214 -0.70 10.91 14.41
C LEU A 214 0.26 10.24 15.40
N LEU A 215 1.54 10.16 15.07
CA LEU A 215 2.56 9.62 15.97
C LEU A 215 2.60 10.42 17.27
N ARG A 216 2.68 11.75 17.20
CA ARG A 216 2.67 12.63 18.38
C ARG A 216 1.48 12.35 19.31
N GLN A 217 0.28 12.22 18.74
CA GLN A 217 -0.94 11.89 19.51
C GLN A 217 -0.88 10.48 20.12
N SER A 218 -0.32 9.53 19.40
CA SER A 218 -0.21 8.14 19.85
C SER A 218 0.79 7.99 21.00
N ILE A 219 1.90 8.72 20.94
CA ILE A 219 2.89 8.76 22.02
C ILE A 219 2.33 9.46 23.25
N ARG A 220 1.58 10.57 23.12
CA ARG A 220 0.84 11.17 24.26
C ARG A 220 -0.07 10.17 24.95
N PHE A 221 -0.82 9.39 24.18
CA PHE A 221 -1.71 8.37 24.75
C PHE A 221 -0.95 7.26 25.46
N ALA A 222 0.17 6.79 24.89
CA ALA A 222 1.04 5.82 25.54
C ALA A 222 1.66 6.38 26.83
N ALA A 223 2.14 7.63 26.79
CA ALA A 223 2.77 8.31 27.91
C ALA A 223 1.80 8.66 29.05
N LYS A 224 0.50 8.90 28.77
CA LYS A 224 -0.52 9.13 29.81
C LYS A 224 -0.71 7.94 30.76
N LYS A 225 -0.30 6.74 30.36
CA LYS A 225 -0.26 5.57 31.27
C LYS A 225 0.90 5.65 32.27
N ASN A 226 1.81 6.61 32.10
CA ASN A 226 2.85 6.94 33.04
C ASN A 226 2.45 8.21 33.82
N PRO A 227 2.20 8.13 35.14
CA PRO A 227 1.77 9.27 35.94
C PRO A 227 2.89 10.29 36.20
N ASP A 228 4.16 9.94 35.94
CA ASP A 228 5.31 10.81 36.17
C ASP A 228 5.96 11.25 34.85
N PRO A 229 5.86 12.53 34.46
CA PRO A 229 6.44 13.05 33.22
C PRO A 229 7.99 13.04 33.20
N THR A 230 8.63 12.82 34.35
CA THR A 230 10.09 12.67 34.44
C THR A 230 10.56 11.26 34.07
N GLN A 231 9.65 10.28 34.03
CA GLN A 231 9.98 8.91 33.69
C GLN A 231 10.16 8.72 32.18
N ARG A 232 11.00 7.74 31.83
CA ARG A 232 11.27 7.35 30.45
C ARG A 232 10.04 6.68 29.84
N THR A 233 9.65 7.10 28.65
CA THR A 233 8.70 6.36 27.81
C THR A 233 9.49 5.59 26.76
N THR A 234 9.52 4.27 26.86
CA THR A 234 10.27 3.41 25.93
C THR A 234 9.36 2.78 24.89
N ILE A 235 9.68 2.96 23.61
CA ILE A 235 8.95 2.38 22.48
C ILE A 235 9.80 1.26 21.88
N ALA A 236 9.23 0.06 21.76
CA ALA A 236 9.83 -1.01 20.98
C ALA A 236 9.52 -0.82 19.49
N VAL A 237 10.52 -0.91 18.63
CA VAL A 237 10.36 -0.91 17.17
C VAL A 237 10.96 -2.20 16.64
N ILE A 238 10.14 -3.03 16.01
CA ILE A 238 10.53 -4.33 15.49
C ILE A 238 10.61 -4.26 13.96
N GLY A 239 11.77 -4.62 13.42
CA GLY A 239 12.03 -4.69 11.98
C GLY A 239 13.12 -3.71 11.53
N ALA A 240 13.62 -3.92 10.31
CA ALA A 240 14.68 -3.11 9.70
C ALA A 240 14.39 -2.73 8.24
N SER A 241 13.12 -2.81 7.85
CA SER A 241 12.65 -2.38 6.53
C SER A 241 12.65 -0.85 6.41
N HIS A 242 12.43 -0.32 5.19
CA HIS A 242 12.28 1.11 4.96
C HIS A 242 11.27 1.78 5.91
N SER A 243 10.12 1.13 6.13
CA SER A 243 9.11 1.62 7.08
C SER A 243 9.62 1.61 8.53
N ALA A 244 10.41 0.61 8.94
CA ALA A 244 10.98 0.55 10.28
C ALA A 244 11.93 1.72 10.53
N ILE A 245 12.84 1.98 9.59
CA ILE A 245 13.82 3.08 9.67
C ILE A 245 13.10 4.44 9.71
N LEU A 246 12.04 4.60 8.93
CA LEU A 246 11.20 5.79 9.00
C LEU A 246 10.54 5.99 10.38
N VAL A 247 10.06 4.91 11.01
CA VAL A 247 9.52 4.98 12.37
C VAL A 247 10.61 5.40 13.36
N LEU A 248 11.81 4.82 13.27
CA LEU A 248 12.95 5.21 14.12
C LEU A 248 13.27 6.70 13.96
N ARG A 249 13.36 7.18 12.71
CA ARG A 249 13.61 8.59 12.40
C ARG A 249 12.53 9.50 12.96
N ASN A 250 11.25 9.15 12.77
CA ASN A 250 10.13 9.93 13.27
C ASN A 250 10.11 9.99 14.80
N LEU A 251 10.40 8.88 15.48
CA LEU A 251 10.50 8.82 16.94
C LEU A 251 11.69 9.64 17.46
N TYR A 252 12.84 9.53 16.81
CA TYR A 252 14.03 10.32 17.15
C TYR A 252 13.77 11.82 17.00
N ASN A 253 13.16 12.25 15.90
CA ASN A 253 12.79 13.65 15.67
C ASN A 253 11.78 14.15 16.71
N LEU A 254 10.86 13.29 17.15
CA LEU A 254 9.92 13.62 18.21
C LEU A 254 10.63 13.79 19.56
N ALA A 255 11.56 12.87 19.89
CA ALA A 255 12.36 12.93 21.13
C ALA A 255 13.22 14.19 21.22
N ASN A 256 13.71 14.68 20.07
CA ASN A 256 14.58 15.85 19.97
C ASN A 256 13.85 17.11 19.47
N SER A 257 12.52 17.11 19.55
CA SER A 257 11.73 18.26 19.11
C SER A 257 12.02 19.51 19.96
N PRO A 258 11.99 20.73 19.38
CA PRO A 258 12.32 21.97 20.11
C PRO A 258 11.42 22.25 21.31
N ASP A 259 10.16 21.78 21.26
CA ASP A 259 9.21 21.96 22.37
C ASP A 259 9.49 21.03 23.57
N GLN A 260 10.46 20.12 23.45
CA GLN A 260 10.96 19.22 24.50
C GLN A 260 9.88 18.34 25.14
N GLU A 261 8.69 18.22 24.51
CA GLU A 261 7.56 17.47 25.07
C GLU A 261 7.92 15.99 25.29
N PHE A 262 8.74 15.42 24.41
CA PHE A 262 9.10 14.01 24.42
C PHE A 262 10.59 13.76 24.71
N LYS A 263 11.28 14.65 25.44
CA LYS A 263 12.72 14.49 25.77
C LYS A 263 13.08 13.18 26.50
N ASN A 264 12.11 12.60 27.19
CA ASN A 264 12.25 11.33 27.93
C ASN A 264 11.88 10.10 27.09
N LEU A 265 11.56 10.28 25.80
CA LEU A 265 11.29 9.20 24.87
C LEU A 265 12.58 8.39 24.62
N ARG A 266 12.46 7.07 24.68
CA ARG A 266 13.53 6.11 24.37
C ARG A 266 13.01 5.09 23.37
N ILE A 267 13.92 4.56 22.57
CA ILE A 267 13.61 3.63 21.49
C ILE A 267 14.44 2.37 21.71
N LYS A 268 13.79 1.21 21.72
CA LYS A 268 14.46 -0.09 21.60
C LYS A 268 14.19 -0.65 20.23
N TRP A 269 15.23 -0.74 19.40
CA TRP A 269 15.12 -1.21 18.02
C TRP A 269 15.56 -2.67 17.92
N PHE A 270 14.61 -3.55 17.60
CA PHE A 270 14.83 -4.99 17.43
C PHE A 270 15.04 -5.30 15.95
N THR A 271 16.19 -5.90 15.62
CA THR A 271 16.51 -6.28 14.24
C THR A 271 17.21 -7.63 14.12
N ARG A 272 16.74 -8.44 13.16
CA ARG A 272 17.26 -9.78 12.85
C ARG A 272 18.54 -9.76 12.02
N HIS A 273 18.75 -8.71 11.24
CA HIS A 273 19.82 -8.62 10.27
C HIS A 273 20.40 -7.21 10.23
N GLU A 274 21.61 -7.09 9.66
CA GLU A 274 22.16 -5.78 9.32
C GLU A 274 21.34 -5.10 8.22
N LEU A 275 21.47 -3.78 8.14
CA LEU A 275 20.76 -2.97 7.16
C LEU A 275 21.18 -3.36 5.74
N ARG A 276 20.19 -3.42 4.84
CA ARG A 276 20.39 -3.76 3.44
C ARG A 276 19.98 -2.59 2.59
N TYR A 277 20.85 -2.19 1.67
CA TYR A 277 20.63 -1.07 0.77
C TYR A 277 20.32 -1.57 -0.62
N ALA A 278 19.53 -0.77 -1.34
CA ALA A 278 19.42 -0.94 -2.77
C ALA A 278 20.69 -0.37 -3.43
N GLU A 279 21.25 -1.11 -4.38
CA GLU A 279 22.49 -0.73 -5.06
C GLU A 279 22.20 -0.60 -6.55
N GLU A 280 22.43 0.58 -7.11
CA GLU A 280 22.32 0.78 -8.56
C GLU A 280 23.43 -0.03 -9.27
N ARG A 281 23.04 -0.73 -10.32
CA ARG A 281 23.89 -1.53 -11.21
C ARG A 281 23.61 -1.11 -12.65
N ASP A 282 24.39 -1.64 -13.58
CA ASP A 282 24.19 -1.36 -15.01
C ASP A 282 22.84 -1.92 -15.49
N GLY A 283 21.84 -1.03 -15.63
CA GLY A 283 20.49 -1.36 -16.10
C GLY A 283 19.54 -2.01 -15.07
N TRP A 284 19.96 -2.25 -13.83
CA TRP A 284 19.11 -2.83 -12.78
C TRP A 284 19.49 -2.35 -11.37
N ILE A 285 18.70 -2.74 -10.37
CA ILE A 285 18.93 -2.37 -8.96
C ILE A 285 18.96 -3.64 -8.13
N LYS A 286 20.05 -3.87 -7.40
CA LYS A 286 20.16 -4.97 -6.44
C LYS A 286 19.30 -4.66 -5.22
N ARG A 287 18.51 -5.63 -4.76
CA ARG A 287 17.52 -5.47 -3.67
C ARG A 287 16.55 -4.32 -3.95
N ASP A 288 16.04 -4.26 -5.17
CA ASP A 288 15.16 -3.19 -5.63
C ASP A 288 13.85 -3.13 -4.83
N ASN A 289 13.38 -4.26 -4.30
CA ASN A 289 12.13 -4.33 -3.53
C ASN A 289 12.35 -4.38 -2.02
N THR A 290 13.53 -4.82 -1.58
CA THR A 290 13.82 -5.08 -0.16
C THR A 290 14.85 -4.15 0.47
N GLY A 291 15.66 -3.45 -0.34
CA GLY A 291 16.72 -2.55 0.13
C GLY A 291 16.24 -1.13 0.45
N LEU A 292 16.93 -0.49 1.40
CA LEU A 292 16.74 0.93 1.73
C LEU A 292 17.17 1.82 0.55
N LYS A 293 16.41 2.90 0.33
CA LYS A 293 16.61 3.89 -0.75
C LYS A 293 16.30 5.31 -0.30
N GLY A 294 16.74 6.28 -1.11
CA GLY A 294 16.44 7.69 -0.95
C GLY A 294 16.95 8.25 0.38
N GLU A 295 16.28 9.28 0.87
CA GLU A 295 16.66 9.96 2.13
C GLU A 295 16.67 9.04 3.35
N VAL A 296 15.89 7.97 3.35
CA VAL A 296 15.84 7.00 4.46
C VAL A 296 17.11 6.15 4.48
N ALA A 297 17.64 5.78 3.32
CA ALA A 297 18.94 5.10 3.23
C ALA A 297 20.08 6.01 3.69
N THR A 298 20.06 7.29 3.26
CA THR A 298 21.05 8.28 3.69
C THR A 298 21.03 8.44 5.21
N TRP A 299 19.84 8.69 5.79
CA TRP A 299 19.70 8.83 7.24
C TRP A 299 20.14 7.58 8.00
N ALA A 300 19.83 6.38 7.48
CA ALA A 300 20.27 5.13 8.10
C ALA A 300 21.80 4.99 8.11
N LYS A 301 22.48 5.30 7.00
CA LYS A 301 23.95 5.26 6.92
C LYS A 301 24.60 6.23 7.90
N GLU A 302 24.04 7.42 8.04
CA GLU A 302 24.56 8.47 8.91
C GLU A 302 24.33 8.21 10.41
N ASN A 303 23.44 7.28 10.78
CA ASN A 303 22.98 7.16 12.16
C ASN A 303 22.87 5.75 12.73
N LEU A 304 22.69 4.72 11.92
CA LEU A 304 22.27 3.40 12.37
C LEU A 304 23.25 2.25 12.05
N GLU A 305 24.28 2.50 11.24
CA GLU A 305 25.30 1.50 10.95
C GLU A 305 26.04 1.07 12.20
N ALA A 306 26.59 -0.15 12.20
CA ALA A 306 27.21 -0.74 13.39
C ALA A 306 28.40 0.08 13.92
N ASP A 307 29.17 0.69 13.02
CA ASP A 307 30.30 1.57 13.30
C ASP A 307 29.88 3.03 13.58
N THR A 308 28.69 3.43 13.13
CA THR A 308 28.20 4.80 13.19
C THR A 308 27.29 5.05 14.41
N LEU A 309 26.36 4.12 14.68
CA LEU A 309 25.39 4.23 15.76
C LEU A 309 26.02 4.58 17.12
N PRO A 310 27.14 3.94 17.57
CA PRO A 310 27.72 4.24 18.88
C PRO A 310 28.15 5.70 19.09
N THR A 311 28.40 6.44 18.00
CA THR A 311 28.86 7.85 18.06
C THR A 311 27.81 8.85 17.56
N SER A 312 26.76 8.39 16.88
CA SER A 312 25.64 9.23 16.42
C SER A 312 24.82 9.76 17.59
N ASP A 313 24.28 10.97 17.44
CA ASP A 313 23.30 11.55 18.37
C ASP A 313 22.06 10.67 18.58
N VAL A 314 21.72 9.81 17.61
CA VAL A 314 20.60 8.87 17.70
C VAL A 314 20.79 7.89 18.87
N SER A 315 22.03 7.50 19.20
CA SER A 315 22.31 6.59 20.32
C SER A 315 21.88 7.13 21.69
N LYS A 316 21.75 8.45 21.85
CA LYS A 316 21.28 9.08 23.09
C LYS A 316 19.83 8.71 23.41
N SER A 317 19.05 8.34 22.39
CA SER A 317 17.64 7.99 22.52
C SER A 317 17.31 6.57 22.06
N LEU A 318 18.22 5.90 21.33
CA LEU A 318 18.00 4.59 20.71
C LEU A 318 19.01 3.55 21.19
N GLU A 319 18.49 2.39 21.58
CA GLU A 319 19.25 1.17 21.88
C GLU A 319 18.92 0.10 20.83
N LYS A 320 19.94 -0.44 20.15
CA LYS A 320 19.79 -1.57 19.20
C LYS A 320 19.83 -2.89 19.97
N VAL A 321 18.80 -3.71 19.78
CA VAL A 321 18.70 -5.09 20.24
C VAL A 321 18.82 -5.99 19.01
N LYS A 322 19.95 -6.68 18.88
CA LYS A 322 20.15 -7.66 17.81
C LYS A 322 19.39 -8.93 18.16
N THR A 323 18.57 -9.42 17.24
CA THR A 323 17.82 -10.67 17.37
C THR A 323 18.20 -11.63 16.24
N SER A 324 17.74 -12.87 16.29
CA SER A 324 17.73 -13.81 15.17
C SER A 324 16.45 -14.62 15.19
N THR A 325 16.15 -15.40 14.14
CA THR A 325 14.97 -16.28 14.13
C THR A 325 14.96 -17.23 15.32
N GLU A 326 16.13 -17.63 15.81
CA GLU A 326 16.31 -18.58 16.90
C GLU A 326 16.20 -17.92 18.28
N THR A 327 16.65 -16.66 18.43
CA THR A 327 16.68 -15.95 19.72
C THR A 327 15.56 -14.95 19.91
N GLU A 328 14.78 -14.65 18.87
CA GLU A 328 13.78 -13.58 18.85
C GLU A 328 12.79 -13.68 20.01
N LYS A 329 12.33 -14.88 20.34
CA LYS A 329 11.44 -15.10 21.47
C LYS A 329 12.10 -14.71 22.81
N ASP A 330 13.30 -15.19 23.07
CA ASP A 330 14.02 -14.91 24.32
C ASP A 330 14.40 -13.42 24.44
N ASP A 331 14.81 -12.81 23.32
CA ASP A 331 15.11 -11.38 23.25
C ASP A 331 13.85 -10.54 23.52
N TYR A 332 12.69 -10.96 23.02
CA TYR A 332 11.41 -10.32 23.29
C TYR A 332 11.01 -10.46 24.74
N GLU A 333 11.03 -11.67 25.31
CA GLU A 333 10.72 -11.90 26.72
C GLU A 333 11.62 -11.10 27.66
N LYS A 334 12.90 -10.92 27.30
CA LYS A 334 13.86 -10.15 28.09
C LYS A 334 13.67 -8.64 27.97
N HIS A 335 13.52 -8.11 26.75
CA HIS A 335 13.62 -6.66 26.52
C HIS A 335 12.27 -5.95 26.41
N LEU A 336 11.21 -6.63 25.97
CA LEU A 336 9.89 -6.02 25.80
C LEU A 336 9.19 -5.64 27.10
N PRO A 337 9.28 -6.36 28.23
CA PRO A 337 8.59 -5.97 29.46
C PRO A 337 8.93 -4.56 29.99
N GLY A 338 10.06 -3.98 29.58
CA GLY A 338 10.45 -2.60 29.87
C GLY A 338 9.93 -1.55 28.88
N CYS A 339 9.16 -1.96 27.86
CA CYS A 339 8.60 -1.09 26.84
C CYS A 339 7.13 -0.75 27.14
N HIS A 340 6.73 0.46 26.79
CA HIS A 340 5.39 0.99 27.06
C HIS A 340 4.43 0.73 25.90
N CYS A 341 4.97 0.62 24.69
CA CYS A 341 4.25 0.23 23.50
C CYS A 341 5.21 -0.31 22.45
N VAL A 342 4.67 -0.99 21.45
CA VAL A 342 5.41 -1.61 20.37
C VAL A 342 4.90 -1.15 19.00
N VAL A 343 5.82 -1.08 18.04
CA VAL A 343 5.55 -0.88 16.62
C VAL A 343 6.19 -2.02 15.85
N GLN A 344 5.40 -2.79 15.10
CA GLN A 344 5.92 -3.79 14.19
C GLN A 344 5.94 -3.22 12.76
N ALA A 345 7.12 -3.28 12.13
CA ALA A 345 7.38 -2.90 10.75
C ALA A 345 7.97 -4.08 9.96
N ILE A 346 7.29 -5.23 10.08
CA ILE A 346 7.77 -6.56 9.67
C ILE A 346 7.20 -7.02 8.32
N GLY A 347 6.61 -6.11 7.55
CA GLY A 347 6.04 -6.40 6.24
C GLY A 347 4.54 -6.11 6.17
N PHE A 348 3.92 -6.64 5.12
CA PHE A 348 2.51 -6.45 4.82
C PHE A 348 1.83 -7.79 4.56
N THR A 349 0.62 -7.95 5.11
CA THR A 349 -0.23 -9.11 4.91
C THR A 349 -1.35 -8.74 3.95
N LYS A 350 -1.65 -9.64 3.00
CA LYS A 350 -2.76 -9.46 2.04
C LYS A 350 -4.06 -9.23 2.79
N ASN A 351 -4.90 -8.32 2.28
CA ASN A 351 -6.25 -8.14 2.82
C ASN A 351 -7.08 -9.40 2.57
N LYS A 352 -8.08 -9.63 3.43
CA LYS A 352 -9.02 -10.75 3.27
C LYS A 352 -9.66 -10.68 1.88
N LEU A 353 -9.65 -11.82 1.19
CA LEU A 353 -10.25 -11.95 -0.14
C LEU A 353 -11.76 -12.20 -0.01
N PRO A 354 -12.56 -11.81 -1.02
CA PRO A 354 -13.92 -12.32 -1.13
C PRO A 354 -13.91 -13.84 -1.24
N THR A 355 -14.99 -14.50 -0.80
CA THR A 355 -15.14 -15.93 -1.05
C THR A 355 -15.25 -16.16 -2.56
N ILE A 356 -14.32 -16.94 -3.11
CA ILE A 356 -14.36 -17.34 -4.51
C ILE A 356 -14.98 -18.74 -4.58
N GLU A 357 -15.94 -18.92 -5.48
CA GLU A 357 -16.73 -20.14 -5.61
C GLU A 357 -16.82 -20.59 -7.07
N ARG A 358 -17.04 -21.89 -7.28
CA ARG A 358 -17.47 -22.49 -8.55
C ARG A 358 -18.77 -23.23 -8.31
N ASP A 359 -19.82 -22.85 -9.02
CA ASP A 359 -21.17 -23.42 -8.89
C ASP A 359 -21.65 -23.48 -7.42
N GLY A 360 -21.38 -22.42 -6.65
CA GLY A 360 -21.75 -22.30 -5.23
C GLY A 360 -20.84 -23.06 -4.24
N THR A 361 -19.79 -23.72 -4.71
CA THR A 361 -18.81 -24.40 -3.85
C THR A 361 -17.56 -23.52 -3.67
N PRO A 362 -17.11 -23.21 -2.45
CA PRO A 362 -15.89 -22.43 -2.22
C PRO A 362 -14.65 -23.09 -2.81
N LEU A 363 -13.77 -22.28 -3.39
CA LEU A 363 -12.48 -22.69 -3.93
C LEU A 363 -11.34 -22.19 -3.04
N GLU A 364 -10.34 -23.05 -2.83
CA GLU A 364 -9.00 -22.59 -2.47
C GLU A 364 -8.31 -22.08 -3.73
N ILE A 365 -7.71 -20.89 -3.65
CA ILE A 365 -7.11 -20.23 -4.81
C ILE A 365 -5.65 -19.87 -4.55
N THR A 366 -4.80 -20.17 -5.53
CA THR A 366 -3.39 -19.79 -5.51
C THR A 366 -3.09 -18.86 -6.68
N TYR A 367 -2.36 -17.79 -6.41
CA TYR A 367 -2.02 -16.78 -7.42
C TYR A 367 -0.77 -17.17 -8.22
N ASN A 368 -0.85 -17.07 -9.54
CA ASN A 368 0.28 -17.23 -10.44
C ASN A 368 0.97 -15.87 -10.66
N HIS A 369 2.16 -15.73 -10.08
CA HIS A 369 2.98 -14.52 -10.14
C HIS A 369 3.51 -14.15 -11.54
N GLU A 370 3.42 -15.06 -12.52
CA GLU A 370 3.93 -14.85 -13.88
C GLU A 370 2.82 -14.43 -14.85
N THR A 371 1.62 -15.02 -14.71
CA THR A 371 0.49 -14.83 -15.65
C THR A 371 -0.64 -13.95 -15.13
N SER A 372 -0.62 -13.58 -13.85
CA SER A 372 -1.67 -12.83 -13.13
C SER A 372 -2.95 -13.62 -12.85
N GLU A 373 -2.97 -14.90 -13.20
CA GLU A 373 -4.12 -15.78 -13.02
C GLU A 373 -4.18 -16.38 -11.63
N PHE A 374 -5.31 -17.00 -11.32
CA PHE A 374 -5.44 -17.91 -10.18
C PHE A 374 -5.64 -19.35 -10.64
N VAL A 375 -5.14 -20.28 -9.84
CA VAL A 375 -5.40 -21.72 -9.98
C VAL A 375 -6.18 -22.24 -8.77
N ASP A 376 -6.99 -23.27 -8.96
CA ASP A 376 -7.64 -24.01 -7.87
C ASP A 376 -6.67 -24.99 -7.18
N ALA A 377 -7.18 -25.76 -6.21
CA ALA A 377 -6.38 -26.71 -5.44
C ALA A 377 -5.76 -27.82 -6.31
N GLU A 378 -6.38 -28.13 -7.44
CA GLU A 378 -5.90 -29.09 -8.44
C GLU A 378 -4.89 -28.48 -9.41
N GLY A 379 -4.58 -27.18 -9.28
CA GLY A 379 -3.66 -26.46 -10.16
C GLY A 379 -4.28 -26.06 -11.50
N LYS A 380 -5.60 -26.14 -11.67
CA LYS A 380 -6.29 -25.71 -12.89
C LYS A 380 -6.58 -24.22 -12.83
N THR A 381 -6.26 -23.52 -13.92
CA THR A 381 -6.54 -22.08 -14.05
C THR A 381 -8.04 -21.80 -13.90
N ILE A 382 -8.36 -20.84 -13.03
CA ILE A 382 -9.72 -20.36 -12.79
C ILE A 382 -10.02 -19.27 -13.83
N ARG A 383 -10.86 -19.63 -14.79
CA ARG A 383 -11.19 -18.81 -15.96
C ARG A 383 -11.71 -17.42 -15.56
N GLY A 384 -11.17 -16.38 -16.19
CA GLY A 384 -11.58 -15.00 -15.97
C GLY A 384 -11.20 -14.40 -14.60
N LEU A 385 -10.43 -15.10 -13.75
CA LEU A 385 -9.98 -14.60 -12.44
C LEU A 385 -8.53 -14.16 -12.47
N TYR A 386 -8.29 -12.87 -12.19
CA TYR A 386 -6.96 -12.28 -12.23
C TYR A 386 -6.66 -11.45 -10.99
N GLY A 387 -5.38 -11.24 -10.70
CA GLY A 387 -4.89 -10.52 -9.51
C GLY A 387 -3.88 -9.44 -9.87
N ALA A 388 -3.83 -8.36 -9.09
CA ALA A 388 -2.80 -7.34 -9.25
C ALA A 388 -2.45 -6.60 -7.95
N GLY A 389 -1.27 -5.98 -7.94
CA GLY A 389 -0.82 -5.08 -6.89
C GLY A 389 -0.05 -5.77 -5.78
N ILE A 390 0.11 -5.10 -4.63
CA ILE A 390 0.91 -5.63 -3.50
C ILE A 390 0.37 -6.96 -2.95
N ALA A 391 -0.92 -7.26 -3.14
CA ALA A 391 -1.49 -8.55 -2.75
C ALA A 391 -1.11 -9.67 -3.74
N PHE A 392 -0.85 -9.31 -5.00
CA PHE A 392 -0.63 -10.21 -6.12
C PHE A 392 0.49 -9.65 -7.02
N PRO A 393 1.72 -9.51 -6.48
CA PRO A 393 2.82 -8.86 -7.20
C PRO A 393 3.43 -9.80 -8.24
N GLU A 394 4.13 -9.26 -9.22
CA GLU A 394 4.99 -10.06 -10.09
C GLU A 394 6.15 -10.66 -9.31
N LYS A 395 6.50 -11.93 -9.58
CA LYS A 395 7.76 -12.53 -9.12
C LYS A 395 8.85 -12.14 -10.11
N VAL A 396 9.92 -11.52 -9.61
CA VAL A 396 11.08 -11.12 -10.42
C VAL A 396 12.34 -11.79 -9.89
N VAL A 397 13.25 -12.14 -10.79
CA VAL A 397 14.56 -12.68 -10.45
C VAL A 397 15.59 -11.70 -10.96
N ASP A 398 16.47 -11.23 -10.07
CA ASP A 398 17.55 -10.34 -10.47
C ASP A 398 18.69 -11.11 -11.17
N PRO A 399 19.63 -10.42 -11.84
CA PRO A 399 20.75 -11.08 -12.52
C PRO A 399 21.67 -11.92 -11.62
N GLU A 400 21.60 -11.76 -10.30
CA GLU A 400 22.33 -12.57 -9.32
C GLU A 400 21.52 -13.80 -8.85
N GLY A 401 20.33 -14.03 -9.41
CA GLY A 401 19.46 -15.15 -9.06
C GLY A 401 18.59 -14.92 -7.82
N THR A 402 18.58 -13.72 -7.25
CA THR A 402 17.74 -13.41 -6.09
C THR A 402 16.31 -13.20 -6.53
N THR A 403 15.37 -13.94 -5.92
CA THR A 403 13.94 -13.76 -6.17
C THR A 403 13.37 -12.66 -5.27
N GLU A 404 12.69 -11.69 -5.86
CA GLU A 404 11.93 -10.65 -5.19
C GLU A 404 10.50 -10.57 -5.76
N TYR A 405 9.64 -9.80 -5.09
CA TYR A 405 8.30 -9.49 -5.58
C TYR A 405 8.19 -8.00 -5.92
N ALA A 406 7.78 -7.69 -7.14
CA ALA A 406 7.79 -6.34 -7.68
C ALA A 406 6.63 -5.50 -7.11
N VAL A 407 6.94 -4.60 -6.17
CA VAL A 407 5.95 -3.74 -5.50
C VAL A 407 6.25 -2.26 -5.77
N GLY A 408 5.33 -1.60 -6.47
CA GLY A 408 5.44 -0.18 -6.81
C GLY A 408 4.57 0.16 -8.02
N LEU A 409 4.15 1.42 -8.16
CA LEU A 409 3.22 1.84 -9.22
C LEU A 409 3.70 1.43 -10.60
N TRP A 410 4.91 1.86 -10.98
CA TRP A 410 5.50 1.53 -12.28
C TRP A 410 5.70 0.02 -12.47
N LYS A 411 6.06 -0.70 -11.42
CA LYS A 411 6.23 -2.16 -11.45
C LYS A 411 4.90 -2.86 -11.74
N PHE A 412 3.82 -2.44 -11.07
CA PHE A 412 2.47 -2.94 -11.36
C PHE A 412 2.09 -2.66 -12.81
N MET A 413 2.35 -1.45 -13.31
CA MET A 413 2.04 -1.10 -14.69
C MET A 413 2.83 -1.94 -15.70
N LYS A 414 4.15 -2.08 -15.52
CA LYS A 414 5.01 -2.90 -16.38
C LYS A 414 4.52 -4.35 -16.44
N TYR A 415 4.20 -4.91 -15.27
CA TYR A 415 3.64 -6.25 -15.18
C TYR A 415 2.30 -6.36 -15.93
N LEU A 416 1.38 -5.44 -15.64
CA LEU A 416 0.05 -5.43 -16.24
C LEU A 416 0.10 -5.24 -17.76
N LYS A 417 0.90 -4.32 -18.30
CA LYS A 417 1.04 -4.17 -19.77
C LYS A 417 1.47 -5.47 -20.45
N ARG A 418 2.24 -6.33 -19.77
CA ARG A 418 2.68 -7.63 -20.32
C ARG A 418 1.56 -8.67 -20.30
N VAL A 419 0.83 -8.81 -19.19
CA VAL A 419 -0.17 -9.87 -19.01
C VAL A 419 -1.57 -9.46 -19.47
N ALA A 420 -1.85 -8.17 -19.59
CA ALA A 420 -3.16 -7.67 -19.94
C ALA A 420 -3.72 -8.23 -21.26
N PRO A 421 -2.92 -8.38 -22.34
CA PRO A 421 -3.38 -9.00 -23.59
C PRO A 421 -3.85 -10.45 -23.44
N THR A 422 -3.42 -11.17 -22.41
CA THR A 422 -3.79 -12.58 -22.19
C THR A 422 -5.06 -12.76 -21.36
N TRP A 423 -5.68 -11.68 -20.86
CA TRP A 423 -6.90 -11.80 -20.07
C TRP A 423 -8.08 -12.27 -20.92
N THR A 424 -8.66 -13.42 -20.60
CA THR A 424 -9.77 -13.99 -21.38
C THR A 424 -10.87 -14.47 -20.46
N ALA A 425 -12.11 -14.28 -20.93
CA ALA A 425 -13.32 -14.71 -20.26
C ALA A 425 -13.49 -16.22 -20.31
#